data_AF-A0A956BMV5-F1
#
_entry.id   AF-A0A956BMV5-F1
#
_cell.length_a   1.000
_cell.length_b   1.000
_cell.length_c   1.000
_cell.angle_alpha   90.00
_cell.angle_beta   90.00
_cell.angle_gamma   90.00
#
_symmetry.space_group_name_H-M   'P 1'
#
loop_
_entity.id
_entity.type
_entity.pdbx_description
1 polymer ?
#
loop_
_entity_poly.entity_id
_entity_poly.type
_entity_poly.pdbx_seq_one_letter_code
_entity_poly.pdbx_strand_id
1 'polypeptide(L)'
;MVPPMTARVAVPTDYPRGMLLLLLTGLAVPGDLDDDGVPDADEPSLGLDPTDPDSDGDGLSDGVELAGPTDPTDADTDDDGIPDGQETATDPLDPDTDDDGIQDGTELGVTQLVDLHFSAGGMLFAGTDPSVFRADQDPTTTTDPNLRDSDGDGLLDGEEDLDHDGWRSGVIGGTGTAGSGETSASEVDTDGDGLDDRTELVVLRTDPRDTDTDDGGAADGTEVLVDHTDPLDPEDEVDLRDVDHDGLSAFEERERLLDPLDPDTDDDGLLDGMEVYEHGTDPRYADTDGGGLPDGYEVDFGLDPRDPDDDRRTGTYSGGCTTPGVSGGLGILARRRP
;
A
#
# COMPACT_ATOMS: atom_id res chain seq x y z
N MET A 1 2.26 -30.94 4.13
CA MET A 1 3.17 -31.91 4.75
C MET A 1 4.28 -32.22 3.75
N VAL A 2 5.32 -31.40 3.78
CA VAL A 2 6.55 -31.57 2.98
C VAL A 2 7.55 -32.35 3.85
N PRO A 3 8.28 -33.36 3.33
CA PRO A 3 9.23 -34.13 4.14
C PRO A 3 10.53 -33.34 4.38
N PRO A 4 11.28 -33.64 5.46
CA PRO A 4 12.55 -32.95 5.72
C PRO A 4 13.59 -33.31 4.65
N MET A 5 14.13 -32.29 3.98
CA MET A 5 15.28 -32.43 3.09
C MET A 5 16.50 -32.80 3.92
N THR A 6 17.02 -34.00 3.71
CA THR A 6 18.32 -34.41 4.28
C THR A 6 19.38 -33.96 3.29
N ALA A 7 20.04 -32.84 3.57
CA ALA A 7 21.21 -32.41 2.81
C ALA A 7 22.28 -33.51 2.91
N ARG A 8 22.58 -34.15 1.78
CA ARG A 8 23.75 -35.02 1.66
C ARG A 8 24.88 -34.17 1.13
N VAL A 9 25.70 -33.66 2.05
CA VAL A 9 26.95 -32.97 1.73
C VAL A 9 27.83 -33.91 0.91
N ALA A 10 28.17 -33.49 -0.30
CA ALA A 10 29.16 -34.14 -1.13
C ALA A 10 30.54 -33.66 -0.67
N VAL A 11 31.30 -34.52 0.01
CA VAL A 11 32.64 -34.20 0.50
C VAL A 11 33.61 -34.06 -0.69
N PRO A 12 34.24 -32.90 -0.91
CA PRO A 12 35.32 -32.76 -1.88
C PRO A 12 36.55 -33.55 -1.43
N THR A 13 37.18 -34.29 -2.35
CA THR A 13 38.23 -35.28 -2.02
C THR A 13 39.66 -34.76 -2.13
N ASP A 14 39.92 -33.47 -1.94
CA ASP A 14 41.29 -32.92 -2.04
C ASP A 14 41.60 -31.93 -0.91
N TYR A 15 41.81 -32.45 0.30
CA TYR A 15 42.51 -31.70 1.35
C TYR A 15 44.01 -32.00 1.28
N PRO A 16 44.89 -30.98 1.27
CA PRO A 16 46.32 -31.18 1.37
C PRO A 16 46.66 -31.87 2.70
N ARG A 17 47.25 -33.06 2.59
CA ARG A 17 47.80 -33.95 3.62
C ARG A 17 48.14 -33.27 4.97
N GLY A 18 47.16 -33.23 5.88
CA GLY A 18 47.33 -32.80 7.27
C GLY A 18 46.07 -32.98 8.12
N MET A 19 44.90 -32.58 7.59
CA MET A 19 43.63 -32.60 8.33
C MET A 19 43.05 -34.01 8.47
N LEU A 20 43.36 -34.65 9.61
CA LEU A 20 42.72 -35.88 10.03
C LEU A 20 41.30 -35.54 10.52
N LEU A 21 40.31 -35.91 9.71
CA LEU A 21 38.88 -35.96 10.04
C LEU A 21 38.65 -36.55 11.46
N LEU A 22 38.47 -35.67 12.46
CA LEU A 22 38.21 -36.06 13.85
C LEU A 22 36.75 -35.80 14.24
N LEU A 23 35.82 -36.27 13.42
CA LEU A 23 34.40 -36.29 13.80
C LEU A 23 34.16 -37.35 14.91
N LEU A 24 33.66 -36.87 16.05
CA LEU A 24 32.76 -37.58 16.97
C LEU A 24 33.31 -38.42 18.15
N THR A 25 34.52 -38.17 18.66
CA THR A 25 34.91 -38.70 19.98
C THR A 25 35.64 -37.61 20.74
N GLY A 26 35.12 -37.14 21.89
CA GLY A 26 35.71 -36.12 22.76
C GLY A 26 37.08 -36.49 23.34
N LEU A 27 38.05 -36.69 22.46
CA LEU A 27 39.47 -36.73 22.72
C LEU A 27 39.98 -35.32 22.48
N ALA A 28 40.49 -34.69 23.53
CA ALA A 28 41.27 -33.46 23.43
C ALA A 28 42.32 -33.63 22.34
N VAL A 29 42.36 -32.69 21.38
CA VAL A 29 43.40 -32.62 20.37
C VAL A 29 44.72 -32.36 21.12
N PRO A 30 45.74 -33.22 21.02
CA PRO A 30 46.95 -33.01 21.80
C PRO A 30 47.71 -31.78 21.32
N GLY A 31 47.80 -30.75 22.16
CA GLY A 31 48.45 -29.48 21.81
C GLY A 31 47.50 -28.57 21.03
N ASP A 32 46.31 -28.42 21.59
CA ASP A 32 45.24 -27.47 21.27
C ASP A 32 44.95 -26.83 22.64
N LEU A 33 45.30 -25.56 22.78
CA LEU A 33 45.43 -24.87 24.06
C LEU A 33 44.13 -24.18 24.51
N ASP A 34 43.27 -23.82 23.57
CA ASP A 34 41.95 -23.19 23.79
C ASP A 34 40.77 -24.14 23.53
N ASP A 35 41.03 -25.38 23.14
CA ASP A 35 40.07 -26.48 22.98
C ASP A 35 39.03 -26.22 21.85
N ASP A 36 39.40 -25.49 20.81
CA ASP A 36 38.52 -25.14 19.67
C ASP A 36 38.53 -26.22 18.55
N GLY A 37 39.49 -27.14 18.60
CA GLY A 37 39.66 -28.23 17.65
C GLY A 37 40.78 -28.03 16.62
N VAL A 38 41.48 -26.89 16.63
CA VAL A 38 42.66 -26.58 15.82
C VAL A 38 43.93 -26.79 16.66
N PRO A 39 44.94 -27.53 16.17
CA PRO A 39 46.19 -27.69 16.92
C PRO A 39 47.03 -26.39 16.96
N ASP A 40 47.65 -26.08 18.10
CA ASP A 40 48.61 -24.97 18.37
C ASP A 40 49.68 -24.79 17.27
N ALA A 41 50.05 -25.90 16.61
CA ALA A 41 51.10 -25.94 15.61
C ALA A 41 50.64 -25.48 14.22
N ASP A 42 49.35 -25.53 13.94
CA ASP A 42 48.74 -25.24 12.65
C ASP A 42 48.22 -23.79 12.59
N GLU A 43 47.68 -23.26 13.69
CA GLU A 43 47.10 -21.91 13.79
C GLU A 43 48.02 -20.78 13.30
N PRO A 44 49.33 -20.72 13.65
CA PRO A 44 50.17 -19.62 13.17
C PRO A 44 50.35 -19.60 11.65
N SER A 45 50.10 -20.73 10.98
CA SER A 45 50.14 -20.83 9.51
C SER A 45 48.81 -20.46 8.84
N LEU A 46 47.72 -20.49 9.61
CA LEU A 46 46.38 -20.06 9.21
C LEU A 46 46.13 -18.59 9.55
N GLY A 47 46.94 -17.99 10.42
CA GLY A 47 46.77 -16.61 10.87
C GLY A 47 45.95 -16.47 12.15
N LEU A 48 45.73 -17.59 12.84
CA LEU A 48 44.93 -17.70 14.05
C LEU A 48 45.80 -17.59 15.31
N ASP A 49 45.15 -17.45 16.47
CA ASP A 49 45.80 -17.29 17.77
C ASP A 49 45.62 -18.53 18.66
N PRO A 50 46.69 -19.27 19.00
CA PRO A 50 46.63 -20.48 19.84
C PRO A 50 46.12 -20.33 21.26
N THR A 51 45.58 -19.18 21.62
CA THR A 51 45.02 -18.92 22.94
C THR A 51 43.61 -18.37 22.88
N ASP A 52 43.06 -18.26 21.68
CA ASP A 52 41.77 -17.67 21.39
C ASP A 52 40.95 -18.59 20.49
N PRO A 53 39.91 -19.25 21.03
CA PRO A 53 39.16 -20.25 20.28
C PRO A 53 38.23 -19.64 19.21
N ASP A 54 38.17 -18.32 19.11
CA ASP A 54 37.28 -17.51 18.28
C ASP A 54 38.06 -16.23 17.92
N SER A 55 38.82 -16.32 16.83
CA SER A 55 39.86 -15.35 16.47
C SER A 55 39.27 -13.98 16.16
N ASP A 56 38.19 -13.91 15.37
CA ASP A 56 37.53 -12.66 14.98
C ASP A 56 36.34 -12.27 15.88
N GLY A 57 35.96 -13.11 16.85
CA GLY A 57 35.04 -12.76 17.92
C GLY A 57 33.59 -12.65 17.49
N ASP A 58 33.20 -13.30 16.40
CA ASP A 58 31.84 -13.31 15.84
C ASP A 58 30.90 -14.28 16.57
N GLY A 59 31.47 -15.23 17.33
CA GLY A 59 30.78 -16.24 18.12
C GLY A 59 30.82 -17.66 17.53
N LEU A 60 31.42 -17.84 16.35
CA LEU A 60 31.92 -19.12 15.85
C LEU A 60 33.34 -19.35 16.37
N SER A 61 33.78 -20.60 16.36
CA SER A 61 35.15 -20.93 16.77
C SER A 61 35.97 -21.24 15.53
N ASP A 62 37.27 -20.96 15.52
CA ASP A 62 38.09 -21.15 14.33
C ASP A 62 37.99 -22.59 13.77
N GLY A 63 37.98 -23.59 14.67
CA GLY A 63 37.80 -24.98 14.30
C GLY A 63 36.43 -25.32 13.66
N VAL A 64 35.38 -24.58 13.98
CA VAL A 64 34.05 -24.69 13.36
C VAL A 64 34.06 -24.09 11.96
N GLU A 65 34.65 -22.93 11.79
CA GLU A 65 34.66 -22.19 10.52
C GLU A 65 35.59 -22.83 9.50
N LEU A 66 36.76 -23.32 9.93
CA LEU A 66 37.65 -24.14 9.09
C LEU A 66 36.99 -25.45 8.60
N ALA A 67 35.96 -25.91 9.30
CA ALA A 67 35.11 -27.03 8.86
C ALA A 67 33.86 -26.58 8.08
N GLY A 68 33.52 -25.30 8.16
CA GLY A 68 32.44 -24.60 7.48
C GLY A 68 32.93 -23.76 6.30
N PRO A 69 32.10 -22.82 5.83
CA PRO A 69 32.41 -21.99 4.67
C PRO A 69 32.87 -20.55 5.00
N THR A 70 32.65 -20.08 6.23
CA THR A 70 33.03 -18.74 6.72
C THR A 70 34.53 -18.63 6.96
N ASP A 71 35.06 -17.40 7.07
CA ASP A 71 36.49 -17.15 7.30
C ASP A 71 36.76 -16.85 8.78
N PRO A 72 37.55 -17.66 9.51
CA PRO A 72 37.84 -17.46 10.95
C PRO A 72 38.68 -16.22 11.29
N THR A 73 38.86 -15.33 10.31
CA THR A 73 39.61 -14.08 10.45
C THR A 73 38.80 -12.88 9.99
N ASP A 74 37.51 -13.08 9.71
CA ASP A 74 36.57 -12.11 9.21
C ASP A 74 35.20 -12.32 9.86
N ALA A 75 34.84 -11.44 10.81
CA ALA A 75 33.67 -11.64 11.66
C ALA A 75 32.31 -11.54 10.94
N ASP A 76 32.31 -11.19 9.65
CA ASP A 76 31.14 -10.91 8.81
C ASP A 76 31.57 -11.18 7.34
N THR A 77 31.42 -12.43 6.90
CA THR A 77 32.06 -12.97 5.69
C THR A 77 31.48 -12.37 4.40
N ASP A 78 30.22 -11.94 4.39
CA ASP A 78 29.54 -11.40 3.22
C ASP A 78 29.28 -9.88 3.26
N ASP A 79 29.70 -9.24 4.35
CA ASP A 79 29.73 -7.80 4.56
C ASP A 79 28.34 -7.14 4.61
N ASP A 80 27.32 -7.85 5.08
CA ASP A 80 25.94 -7.37 5.20
C ASP A 80 25.66 -6.63 6.53
N GLY A 81 26.56 -6.76 7.52
CA GLY A 81 26.49 -6.14 8.83
C GLY A 81 26.05 -7.08 9.96
N ILE A 82 25.76 -8.34 9.67
CA ILE A 82 25.44 -9.38 10.65
C ILE A 82 26.67 -10.30 10.80
N PRO A 83 27.15 -10.55 12.03
CA PRO A 83 28.26 -11.49 12.21
C PRO A 83 27.85 -12.92 11.88
N ASP A 84 28.74 -13.71 11.27
CA ASP A 84 28.43 -15.07 10.80
C ASP A 84 27.85 -15.97 11.92
N GLY A 85 28.38 -15.84 13.13
CA GLY A 85 27.89 -16.53 14.33
C GLY A 85 26.47 -16.18 14.77
N GLN A 86 25.90 -15.09 14.26
CA GLN A 86 24.53 -14.62 14.52
C GLN A 86 23.54 -14.96 13.40
N GLU A 87 24.04 -15.34 12.22
CA GLU A 87 23.25 -15.68 11.04
C GLU A 87 22.66 -17.08 11.13
N THR A 88 21.57 -17.16 11.90
CA THR A 88 20.82 -18.40 12.07
C THR A 88 19.61 -18.53 11.14
N ALA A 89 19.22 -17.41 10.53
CA ALA A 89 18.06 -17.29 9.65
C ALA A 89 18.44 -16.97 8.20
N THR A 90 19.59 -16.32 7.99
CA THR A 90 20.18 -15.88 6.73
C THR A 90 21.33 -16.80 6.31
N ASP A 91 21.88 -16.64 5.10
CA ASP A 91 23.08 -17.35 4.64
C ASP A 91 24.33 -16.48 4.81
N PRO A 92 25.30 -16.84 5.68
CA PRO A 92 26.48 -16.02 6.01
C PRO A 92 27.52 -15.86 4.89
N LEU A 93 27.11 -16.12 3.65
CA LEU A 93 27.93 -16.03 2.45
C LEU A 93 27.22 -15.26 1.35
N ASP A 94 26.02 -14.77 1.63
CA ASP A 94 25.11 -14.14 0.69
C ASP A 94 24.43 -12.95 1.36
N PRO A 95 24.87 -11.71 1.08
CA PRO A 95 24.43 -10.55 1.84
C PRO A 95 22.98 -10.14 1.58
N ASP A 96 22.25 -10.86 0.72
CA ASP A 96 20.85 -10.68 0.29
C ASP A 96 20.28 -12.09 0.06
N THR A 97 19.81 -12.73 1.14
CA THR A 97 19.47 -14.16 1.20
C THR A 97 18.35 -14.55 0.22
N ASP A 98 17.47 -13.63 -0.13
CA ASP A 98 16.33 -13.91 -1.00
C ASP A 98 16.40 -13.28 -2.40
N ASP A 99 17.48 -12.55 -2.72
CA ASP A 99 17.75 -11.91 -4.01
C ASP A 99 16.70 -10.87 -4.40
N ASP A 100 16.25 -10.01 -3.48
CA ASP A 100 15.31 -8.94 -3.78
C ASP A 100 15.97 -7.56 -3.97
N GLY A 101 17.22 -7.41 -3.52
CA GLY A 101 18.05 -6.22 -3.66
C GLY A 101 18.40 -5.52 -2.35
N ILE A 102 17.74 -5.85 -1.24
CA ILE A 102 18.06 -5.33 0.11
C ILE A 102 19.00 -6.31 0.82
N GLN A 103 19.90 -5.80 1.66
CA GLN A 103 20.80 -6.67 2.43
C GLN A 103 20.11 -7.19 3.68
N ASP A 104 20.39 -8.42 4.11
CA ASP A 104 19.70 -9.01 5.26
C ASP A 104 19.90 -8.17 6.53
N GLY A 105 21.11 -7.63 6.72
CA GLY A 105 21.40 -6.64 7.76
C GLY A 105 20.53 -5.38 7.66
N THR A 106 20.29 -4.84 6.47
CA THR A 106 19.39 -3.69 6.27
C THR A 106 17.96 -4.05 6.67
N GLU A 107 17.46 -5.21 6.24
CA GLU A 107 16.10 -5.68 6.54
C GLU A 107 15.87 -5.94 8.04
N LEU A 108 16.91 -6.36 8.75
CA LEU A 108 16.87 -6.64 10.19
C LEU A 108 17.14 -5.42 11.08
N GLY A 109 17.31 -4.23 10.52
CA GLY A 109 17.49 -3.01 11.30
C GLY A 109 18.94 -2.66 11.65
N VAL A 110 19.93 -3.23 10.94
CA VAL A 110 21.34 -3.06 11.25
C VAL A 110 21.82 -1.68 10.77
N THR A 111 22.10 -0.81 11.74
CA THR A 111 22.56 0.57 11.49
C THR A 111 24.08 0.75 11.61
N GLN A 112 24.78 -0.28 12.07
CA GLN A 112 26.22 -0.22 12.35
C GLN A 112 26.91 -1.49 11.86
N LEU A 113 28.08 -1.31 11.25
CA LEU A 113 28.99 -2.39 10.90
C LEU A 113 29.51 -3.16 12.12
N VAL A 114 29.94 -4.40 11.88
CA VAL A 114 30.74 -5.19 12.80
C VAL A 114 32.15 -4.60 12.86
N ASP A 115 32.54 -4.10 14.03
CA ASP A 115 33.85 -3.50 14.24
C ASP A 115 34.96 -4.56 14.14
N LEU A 116 36.14 -4.16 13.67
CA LEU A 116 37.36 -4.99 13.71
C LEU A 116 37.62 -5.55 15.11
N HIS A 117 37.93 -6.84 15.18
CA HIS A 117 38.19 -7.52 16.45
C HIS A 117 39.68 -7.59 16.81
N PHE A 118 39.97 -7.59 18.11
CA PHE A 118 41.31 -7.84 18.64
C PHE A 118 41.35 -9.16 19.41
N SER A 119 42.10 -10.14 18.90
CA SER A 119 42.28 -11.43 19.58
C SER A 119 42.92 -11.28 20.97
N ALA A 120 42.82 -12.32 21.80
CA ALA A 120 43.45 -12.39 23.11
C ALA A 120 44.98 -12.14 23.08
N GLY A 121 45.66 -12.56 22.02
CA GLY A 121 47.07 -12.31 21.71
C GLY A 121 47.34 -10.99 20.98
N GLY A 122 46.30 -10.22 20.66
CA GLY A 122 46.36 -8.87 20.12
C GLY A 122 46.52 -8.78 18.60
N MET A 123 46.12 -9.83 17.87
CA MET A 123 45.94 -9.79 16.41
C MET A 123 44.71 -8.94 16.07
N LEU A 124 44.69 -8.33 14.89
CA LEU A 124 43.54 -7.57 14.39
C LEU A 124 42.90 -8.36 13.26
N PHE A 125 41.60 -8.60 13.37
CA PHE A 125 40.80 -9.35 12.41
C PHE A 125 39.73 -8.48 11.77
N ALA A 126 39.26 -8.92 10.60
CA ALA A 126 38.30 -8.19 9.80
C ALA A 126 36.89 -8.29 10.41
N GLY A 127 36.03 -7.44 9.89
CA GLY A 127 34.60 -7.39 10.10
C GLY A 127 34.05 -6.63 8.88
N THR A 128 32.78 -6.24 8.89
CA THR A 128 32.08 -5.74 7.70
C THR A 128 32.87 -4.71 6.87
N ASP A 129 33.07 -4.97 5.57
CA ASP A 129 33.60 -4.03 4.59
C ASP A 129 32.60 -2.88 4.37
N PRO A 130 32.95 -1.62 4.76
CA PRO A 130 32.06 -0.47 4.59
C PRO A 130 31.74 -0.11 3.14
N SER A 131 32.37 -0.76 2.16
CA SER A 131 32.10 -0.57 0.74
C SER A 131 31.01 -1.49 0.19
N VAL A 132 30.67 -2.56 0.91
CA VAL A 132 29.55 -3.47 0.63
C VAL A 132 28.37 -3.13 1.54
N PHE A 133 28.64 -2.90 2.83
CA PHE A 133 27.63 -2.64 3.84
C PHE A 133 26.68 -1.48 3.49
N ARG A 134 25.38 -1.75 3.62
CA ARG A 134 24.31 -0.77 3.61
C ARG A 134 23.72 -0.67 5.00
N ALA A 135 23.98 0.45 5.67
CA ALA A 135 23.35 0.72 6.95
C ALA A 135 21.89 1.11 6.72
N ASP A 136 21.02 0.51 7.52
CA ASP A 136 19.64 0.95 7.67
C ASP A 136 19.59 2.40 8.22
N GLN A 137 18.79 3.25 7.59
CA GLN A 137 18.53 4.62 7.97
C GLN A 137 17.29 4.81 8.86
N ASP A 138 16.40 3.81 8.93
CA ASP A 138 15.24 3.74 9.83
C ASP A 138 15.01 2.31 10.38
N PRO A 139 15.66 1.94 11.50
CA PRO A 139 15.52 0.61 12.12
C PRO A 139 14.15 0.35 12.76
N THR A 140 13.15 1.18 12.48
CA THR A 140 11.76 0.92 12.84
C THR A 140 10.95 0.31 11.70
N THR A 141 11.48 0.32 10.48
CA THR A 141 10.98 -0.40 9.30
C THR A 141 11.90 -1.59 9.06
N THR A 142 11.32 -2.79 8.96
CA THR A 142 12.06 -4.06 8.81
C THR A 142 11.21 -5.00 7.97
N THR A 143 11.87 -5.81 7.14
CA THR A 143 11.28 -6.86 6.29
C THR A 143 11.78 -8.24 6.73
N ASP A 144 11.30 -9.32 6.09
CA ASP A 144 11.76 -10.68 6.34
C ASP A 144 12.81 -11.06 5.28
N PRO A 145 14.11 -11.18 5.64
CA PRO A 145 15.20 -11.42 4.68
C PRO A 145 15.19 -12.78 3.97
N ASN A 146 14.14 -13.56 4.19
CA ASN A 146 13.92 -14.84 3.52
C ASN A 146 12.71 -14.79 2.56
N LEU A 147 12.06 -13.63 2.43
CA LEU A 147 10.88 -13.39 1.64
C LEU A 147 11.03 -12.12 0.82
N ARG A 148 11.31 -12.30 -0.48
CA ARG A 148 11.42 -11.21 -1.47
C ARG A 148 10.24 -10.23 -1.56
N ASP A 149 9.14 -10.53 -0.86
CA ASP A 149 7.84 -9.88 -0.86
C ASP A 149 7.26 -10.17 0.53
N SER A 150 7.63 -9.33 1.49
CA SER A 150 7.41 -9.53 2.92
C SER A 150 5.95 -9.37 3.32
N ASP A 151 5.23 -8.45 2.68
CA ASP A 151 3.83 -8.18 2.96
C ASP A 151 2.86 -8.99 2.08
N GLY A 152 3.33 -9.52 0.96
CA GLY A 152 2.60 -10.42 0.07
C GLY A 152 1.65 -9.71 -0.89
N ASP A 153 1.84 -8.41 -1.15
CA ASP A 153 1.06 -7.65 -2.12
C ASP A 153 1.48 -7.97 -3.58
N GLY A 154 2.70 -8.46 -3.77
CA GLY A 154 3.30 -8.89 -5.02
C GLY A 154 4.21 -7.86 -5.72
N LEU A 155 4.54 -6.76 -5.04
CA LEU A 155 5.78 -6.01 -5.21
C LEU A 155 6.91 -6.73 -4.44
N LEU A 156 8.16 -6.42 -4.76
CA LEU A 156 9.30 -6.96 -4.00
C LEU A 156 9.80 -5.91 -3.02
N ASP A 157 10.34 -6.29 -1.87
CA ASP A 157 10.74 -5.29 -0.86
C ASP A 157 11.78 -4.32 -1.46
N GLY A 158 12.76 -4.83 -2.20
CA GLY A 158 13.71 -3.99 -2.96
C GLY A 158 13.13 -3.20 -4.15
N GLU A 159 11.94 -3.54 -4.67
CA GLU A 159 11.21 -2.69 -5.63
C GLU A 159 10.50 -1.52 -4.93
N GLU A 160 10.15 -1.70 -3.66
CA GLU A 160 9.45 -0.73 -2.83
C GLU A 160 10.41 0.22 -2.11
N ASP A 161 11.58 -0.25 -1.68
CA ASP A 161 12.66 0.54 -1.07
C ASP A 161 13.74 0.91 -2.10
N LEU A 162 13.45 1.76 -3.09
CA LEU A 162 14.29 1.95 -4.29
C LEU A 162 15.77 2.34 -4.06
N ASP A 163 16.15 2.93 -2.92
CA ASP A 163 17.55 3.23 -2.60
C ASP A 163 18.22 2.21 -1.66
N HIS A 164 17.46 1.19 -1.23
CA HIS A 164 17.85 0.05 -0.41
C HIS A 164 18.52 0.53 0.89
N ASP A 165 17.92 1.52 1.54
CA ASP A 165 18.47 2.13 2.76
C ASP A 165 17.62 1.86 4.00
N GLY A 166 16.57 1.04 3.88
CA GLY A 166 15.68 0.67 4.98
C GLY A 166 14.80 1.81 5.48
N TRP A 167 14.93 3.03 4.93
CA TRP A 167 14.15 4.19 5.31
C TRP A 167 13.19 4.61 4.20
N ARG A 168 11.91 4.38 4.46
CA ARG A 168 10.85 5.02 3.69
C ARG A 168 10.92 6.55 3.81
N SER A 169 11.34 7.23 2.74
CA SER A 169 11.48 8.68 2.77
C SER A 169 10.15 9.34 3.11
N GLY A 170 10.12 9.99 4.27
CA GLY A 170 8.90 10.45 4.92
C GLY A 170 8.19 11.59 4.20
N VAL A 171 7.42 11.25 3.17
CA VAL A 171 6.15 11.90 2.83
C VAL A 171 5.20 10.83 2.28
N ILE A 172 4.38 10.25 3.17
CA ILE A 172 3.11 9.64 2.76
C ILE A 172 2.35 10.75 2.04
N GLY A 173 1.97 10.49 0.79
CA GLY A 173 1.29 11.41 -0.11
C GLY A 173 0.22 12.19 0.64
N GLY A 174 0.50 13.48 0.76
CA GLY A 174 -0.56 14.45 0.67
C GLY A 174 -0.37 15.14 -0.66
N THR A 175 -1.45 15.21 -1.43
CA THR A 175 -1.74 16.17 -2.50
C THR A 175 -0.58 17.14 -2.81
N GLY A 176 0.16 16.83 -3.88
CA GLY A 176 1.25 17.68 -4.39
C GLY A 176 2.64 17.49 -3.77
N THR A 177 2.91 16.35 -3.12
CA THR A 177 4.26 15.99 -2.66
C THR A 177 4.84 14.82 -3.44
N ALA A 178 5.87 15.10 -4.24
CA ALA A 178 6.76 14.04 -4.73
C ALA A 178 7.55 13.54 -3.53
N GLY A 179 7.11 12.44 -2.91
CA GLY A 179 7.96 11.70 -1.97
C GLY A 179 9.13 11.04 -2.71
N SER A 180 9.79 10.07 -2.09
CA SER A 180 10.83 9.25 -2.74
C SER A 180 10.28 8.45 -3.92
N GLY A 181 8.99 8.12 -3.90
CA GLY A 181 8.38 7.17 -4.82
C GLY A 181 8.42 5.73 -4.31
N GLU A 182 8.77 5.53 -3.04
CA GLU A 182 8.76 4.26 -2.31
C GLU A 182 7.40 3.96 -1.68
N THR A 183 7.03 2.69 -1.68
CA THR A 183 5.92 2.11 -0.90
C THR A 183 6.46 1.40 0.34
N SER A 184 5.60 0.78 1.14
CA SER A 184 5.98 0.10 2.37
C SER A 184 6.05 -1.40 2.15
N ALA A 185 7.26 -1.94 2.04
CA ALA A 185 7.52 -3.39 1.96
C ALA A 185 7.01 -4.26 3.13
N SER A 186 6.45 -3.63 4.16
CA SER A 186 5.87 -4.31 5.32
C SER A 186 4.36 -4.08 5.47
N GLU A 187 3.74 -3.29 4.59
CA GLU A 187 2.33 -2.94 4.62
C GLU A 187 1.72 -3.00 3.22
N VAL A 188 0.89 -4.02 2.98
CA VAL A 188 0.20 -4.29 1.70
C VAL A 188 -0.52 -3.09 1.07
N ASP A 189 -0.88 -2.10 1.88
CA ASP A 189 -1.69 -0.92 1.55
C ASP A 189 -1.04 0.27 2.27
N THR A 190 -0.16 0.97 1.56
CA THR A 190 0.79 1.95 2.10
C THR A 190 0.11 3.22 2.65
N ASP A 191 -1.04 3.61 2.10
CA ASP A 191 -1.79 4.79 2.56
C ASP A 191 -3.08 4.45 3.33
N GLY A 192 -3.50 3.19 3.30
CA GLY A 192 -4.57 2.64 4.10
C GLY A 192 -5.97 2.93 3.56
N ASP A 193 -6.12 3.17 2.26
CA ASP A 193 -7.40 3.47 1.63
C ASP A 193 -8.23 2.22 1.27
N GLY A 194 -7.62 1.04 1.34
CA GLY A 194 -8.21 -0.27 1.08
C GLY A 194 -7.82 -0.92 -0.24
N LEU A 195 -6.95 -0.31 -1.04
CA LEU A 195 -6.31 -0.89 -2.21
C LEU A 195 -4.88 -1.35 -1.88
N ASP A 196 -4.45 -2.46 -2.49
CA ASP A 196 -3.05 -2.88 -2.34
C ASP A 196 -2.13 -2.12 -3.31
N ASP A 197 -0.91 -1.85 -2.90
CA ASP A 197 0.03 -0.96 -3.62
C ASP A 197 0.27 -1.45 -5.06
N ARG A 198 0.41 -2.76 -5.22
CA ARG A 198 0.50 -3.39 -6.54
C ARG A 198 -0.72 -3.12 -7.42
N THR A 199 -1.93 -3.21 -6.87
CA THR A 199 -3.18 -2.94 -7.62
C THR A 199 -3.23 -1.50 -8.06
N GLU A 200 -2.85 -0.58 -7.18
CA GLU A 200 -2.76 0.84 -7.49
C GLU A 200 -1.76 1.11 -8.60
N LEU A 201 -0.51 0.65 -8.48
CA LEU A 201 0.52 0.90 -9.49
C LEU A 201 0.24 0.23 -10.85
N VAL A 202 -0.24 -1.02 -10.83
CA VAL A 202 -0.31 -1.85 -12.04
C VAL A 202 -1.68 -1.80 -12.72
N VAL A 203 -2.76 -1.72 -11.95
CA VAL A 203 -4.13 -1.86 -12.46
C VAL A 203 -4.80 -0.49 -12.59
N LEU A 204 -4.85 0.28 -11.51
CA LEU A 204 -5.62 1.53 -11.43
C LEU A 204 -4.81 2.73 -11.91
N ARG A 205 -3.50 2.70 -11.69
CA ARG A 205 -2.53 3.80 -11.89
C ARG A 205 -2.79 5.00 -10.98
N THR A 206 -3.24 4.73 -9.76
CA THR A 206 -3.29 5.65 -8.62
C THR A 206 -1.92 5.74 -7.93
N ASP A 207 -1.70 6.72 -7.06
CA ASP A 207 -0.48 6.83 -6.24
C ASP A 207 -0.72 6.08 -4.92
N PRO A 208 -0.05 4.94 -4.65
CA PRO A 208 -0.27 4.10 -3.45
C PRO A 208 0.14 4.74 -2.13
N ARG A 209 0.36 6.05 -2.15
CA ARG A 209 0.81 6.84 -1.03
C ARG A 209 -0.15 7.99 -0.79
N ASP A 210 -1.10 8.24 -1.69
CA ASP A 210 -2.02 9.35 -1.65
C ASP A 210 -3.45 8.82 -1.73
N THR A 211 -4.13 8.82 -0.58
CA THR A 211 -5.44 8.18 -0.44
C THR A 211 -6.51 8.72 -1.40
N ASP A 212 -6.27 9.85 -2.06
CA ASP A 212 -7.17 10.56 -2.99
C ASP A 212 -6.28 11.08 -4.15
N THR A 213 -6.04 10.24 -5.15
CA THR A 213 -5.06 10.50 -6.22
C THR A 213 -5.42 11.71 -7.07
N ASP A 214 -6.71 11.97 -7.26
CA ASP A 214 -7.19 12.98 -8.20
C ASP A 214 -7.64 14.30 -7.56
N ASP A 215 -7.53 14.40 -6.22
CA ASP A 215 -7.92 15.53 -5.39
C ASP A 215 -9.42 15.86 -5.46
N GLY A 216 -10.28 14.91 -5.78
CA GLY A 216 -11.72 15.10 -5.86
C GLY A 216 -12.36 15.26 -4.48
N GLY A 217 -11.89 14.53 -3.47
CA GLY A 217 -12.45 14.48 -2.12
C GLY A 217 -13.01 13.12 -1.67
N ALA A 218 -13.04 12.11 -2.54
CA ALA A 218 -13.20 10.70 -2.23
C ALA A 218 -11.82 10.01 -2.20
N ALA A 219 -11.73 8.88 -1.48
CA ALA A 219 -10.50 8.10 -1.49
C ALA A 219 -10.53 7.06 -2.61
N ASP A 220 -9.40 6.74 -3.25
CA ASP A 220 -9.35 5.87 -4.43
C ASP A 220 -10.01 4.50 -4.15
N GLY A 221 -9.72 3.93 -2.98
CA GLY A 221 -10.34 2.69 -2.51
C GLY A 221 -11.84 2.80 -2.28
N THR A 222 -12.35 3.97 -1.89
CA THR A 222 -13.81 4.22 -1.81
C THR A 222 -14.43 4.26 -3.19
N GLU A 223 -13.81 4.98 -4.12
CA GLU A 223 -14.28 5.10 -5.49
C GLU A 223 -14.34 3.75 -6.19
N VAL A 224 -13.29 2.92 -6.06
CA VAL A 224 -13.23 1.62 -6.70
C VAL A 224 -14.15 0.59 -6.02
N LEU A 225 -14.09 0.49 -4.69
CA LEU A 225 -14.72 -0.60 -3.95
C LEU A 225 -16.19 -0.31 -3.56
N VAL A 226 -16.57 0.96 -3.44
CA VAL A 226 -17.88 1.39 -2.93
C VAL A 226 -18.70 2.09 -4.01
N ASP A 227 -18.20 3.20 -4.55
CA ASP A 227 -18.99 4.10 -5.39
C ASP A 227 -18.96 3.71 -6.87
N HIS A 228 -17.96 2.92 -7.27
CA HIS A 228 -17.67 2.48 -8.63
C HIS A 228 -17.47 3.63 -9.63
N THR A 229 -16.80 4.70 -9.17
CA THR A 229 -16.32 5.86 -9.94
C THR A 229 -14.87 5.67 -10.39
N ASP A 230 -14.32 6.60 -11.18
CA ASP A 230 -12.95 6.55 -11.69
C ASP A 230 -12.02 7.34 -10.76
N PRO A 231 -11.07 6.71 -10.03
CA PRO A 231 -10.18 7.39 -9.06
C PRO A 231 -9.11 8.31 -9.70
N LEU A 232 -9.35 8.69 -10.95
CA LEU A 232 -8.52 9.58 -11.75
C LEU A 232 -9.35 10.70 -12.39
N ASP A 233 -10.65 10.78 -12.10
CA ASP A 233 -11.59 11.79 -12.59
C ASP A 233 -12.29 12.54 -11.43
N PRO A 234 -11.76 13.69 -10.98
CA PRO A 234 -12.28 14.39 -9.80
C PRO A 234 -13.64 15.04 -10.03
N GLU A 235 -14.22 14.90 -11.23
CA GLU A 235 -15.56 15.40 -11.58
C GLU A 235 -16.65 14.31 -11.51
N ASP A 236 -16.30 13.02 -11.35
CA ASP A 236 -17.27 11.91 -11.36
C ASP A 236 -17.67 11.38 -9.98
N GLU A 237 -17.15 12.00 -8.92
CA GLU A 237 -17.46 11.67 -7.53
C GLU A 237 -18.96 11.74 -7.22
N VAL A 238 -19.43 10.75 -6.47
CA VAL A 238 -20.74 10.83 -5.83
C VAL A 238 -20.61 11.77 -4.63
N ASP A 239 -21.19 12.97 -4.69
CA ASP A 239 -21.31 13.78 -3.48
C ASP A 239 -22.24 13.05 -2.52
N LEU A 240 -21.70 12.26 -1.58
CA LEU A 240 -22.50 11.56 -0.57
C LEU A 240 -23.33 12.52 0.28
N ARG A 241 -23.08 13.84 0.18
CA ARG A 241 -23.96 14.85 0.74
C ARG A 241 -25.17 15.10 -0.15
N ASP A 242 -25.14 14.98 -1.47
CA ASP A 242 -26.25 15.21 -2.43
C ASP A 242 -26.28 14.04 -3.43
N VAL A 243 -26.94 12.94 -3.06
CA VAL A 243 -26.75 11.63 -3.70
C VAL A 243 -27.47 11.51 -5.05
N ASP A 244 -28.55 12.25 -5.26
CA ASP A 244 -29.32 12.27 -6.50
C ASP A 244 -29.09 13.54 -7.35
N HIS A 245 -28.22 14.43 -6.89
CA HIS A 245 -27.74 15.63 -7.57
C HIS A 245 -28.85 16.63 -7.90
N ASP A 246 -29.84 16.73 -7.01
CA ASP A 246 -30.98 17.61 -7.16
C ASP A 246 -30.74 19.01 -6.54
N GLY A 247 -29.64 19.15 -5.78
CA GLY A 247 -29.21 20.36 -5.11
C GLY A 247 -29.59 20.44 -3.63
N LEU A 248 -30.28 19.45 -3.06
CA LEU A 248 -30.43 19.24 -1.62
C LEU A 248 -29.43 18.21 -1.13
N SER A 249 -28.88 18.47 0.06
CA SER A 249 -28.11 17.41 0.70
C SER A 249 -29.01 16.34 1.35
N ALA A 250 -28.59 15.08 1.36
CA ALA A 250 -29.18 13.96 2.10
C ALA A 250 -29.45 14.29 3.59
N PHE A 251 -28.66 15.19 4.18
CA PHE A 251 -28.94 15.71 5.53
C PHE A 251 -30.20 16.59 5.54
N GLU A 252 -30.31 17.50 4.58
CA GLU A 252 -31.44 18.42 4.42
C GLU A 252 -32.71 17.72 4.00
N GLU A 253 -32.62 16.72 3.13
CA GLU A 253 -33.71 15.87 2.71
C GLU A 253 -34.27 15.06 3.89
N ARG A 254 -33.39 14.49 4.73
CA ARG A 254 -33.83 13.80 5.95
C ARG A 254 -34.57 14.73 6.93
N GLU A 255 -34.14 15.99 7.05
CA GLU A 255 -34.84 16.98 7.88
C GLU A 255 -36.19 17.41 7.26
N ARG A 256 -36.32 17.33 5.93
CA ARG A 256 -37.54 17.63 5.16
C ARG A 256 -38.47 16.44 4.94
N LEU A 257 -38.01 15.23 5.26
CA LEU A 257 -38.69 13.95 5.02
C LEU A 257 -38.85 13.62 3.53
N LEU A 258 -37.84 13.98 2.73
CA LEU A 258 -37.67 13.60 1.31
C LEU A 258 -36.83 12.30 1.24
N ASP A 259 -36.81 11.65 0.08
CA ASP A 259 -36.01 10.44 -0.16
C ASP A 259 -34.68 10.81 -0.83
N PRO A 260 -33.51 10.63 -0.17
CA PRO A 260 -32.19 11.02 -0.72
C PRO A 260 -31.72 10.34 -2.00
N LEU A 261 -32.60 9.61 -2.67
CA LEU A 261 -32.35 8.89 -3.91
C LEU A 261 -33.38 9.26 -4.99
N ASP A 262 -34.27 10.21 -4.71
CA ASP A 262 -35.39 10.61 -5.54
C ASP A 262 -35.36 12.13 -5.76
N PRO A 263 -34.80 12.60 -6.89
CA PRO A 263 -34.49 14.01 -7.10
C PRO A 263 -35.73 14.89 -7.41
N ASP A 264 -36.93 14.30 -7.46
CA ASP A 264 -38.22 14.94 -7.76
C ASP A 264 -39.33 14.18 -6.99
N THR A 265 -39.46 14.47 -5.69
CA THR A 265 -40.26 13.69 -4.71
C THR A 265 -41.75 13.58 -5.09
N ASP A 266 -42.30 14.53 -5.85
CA ASP A 266 -43.71 14.52 -6.26
C ASP A 266 -43.97 14.35 -7.77
N ASP A 267 -42.91 14.08 -8.53
CA ASP A 267 -42.91 13.79 -9.97
C ASP A 267 -43.55 14.92 -10.82
N ASP A 268 -43.43 16.18 -10.42
CA ASP A 268 -44.03 17.32 -11.13
C ASP A 268 -43.13 17.94 -12.20
N GLY A 269 -41.85 17.54 -12.21
CA GLY A 269 -40.82 17.97 -13.13
C GLY A 269 -39.93 19.11 -12.61
N LEU A 270 -40.08 19.52 -11.35
CA LEU A 270 -39.21 20.45 -10.64
C LEU A 270 -38.42 19.71 -9.56
N LEU A 271 -37.09 19.80 -9.60
CA LEU A 271 -36.24 19.08 -8.63
C LEU A 271 -36.38 19.65 -7.21
N ASP A 272 -36.34 18.80 -6.17
CA ASP A 272 -36.61 19.23 -4.79
C ASP A 272 -35.65 20.36 -4.34
N GLY A 273 -34.39 20.32 -4.77
CA GLY A 273 -33.42 21.40 -4.54
C GLY A 273 -33.77 22.72 -5.22
N MET A 274 -34.28 22.69 -6.44
CA MET A 274 -34.76 23.92 -7.11
C MET A 274 -36.01 24.48 -6.45
N GLU A 275 -36.91 23.61 -6.03
CA GLU A 275 -38.09 23.99 -5.28
C GLU A 275 -37.75 24.70 -3.97
N VAL A 276 -36.80 24.15 -3.21
CA VAL A 276 -36.40 24.74 -1.92
C VAL A 276 -35.62 26.05 -2.08
N TYR A 277 -34.66 26.10 -3.01
CA TYR A 277 -33.70 27.21 -3.08
C TYR A 277 -34.06 28.30 -4.09
N GLU A 278 -34.73 27.96 -5.19
CA GLU A 278 -35.02 28.90 -6.27
C GLU A 278 -36.48 29.37 -6.26
N HIS A 279 -37.43 28.44 -6.18
CA HIS A 279 -38.85 28.73 -6.35
C HIS A 279 -39.60 28.93 -5.02
N GLY A 280 -39.13 28.32 -3.95
CA GLY A 280 -39.73 28.33 -2.62
C GLY A 280 -41.08 27.59 -2.56
N THR A 281 -41.21 26.51 -3.33
CA THR A 281 -42.32 25.54 -3.36
C THR A 281 -42.07 24.40 -2.35
N ASP A 282 -43.04 23.51 -2.13
CA ASP A 282 -42.91 22.36 -1.20
C ASP A 282 -42.79 21.06 -2.01
N PRO A 283 -41.63 20.36 -1.98
CA PRO A 283 -41.35 19.21 -2.85
C PRO A 283 -42.21 17.96 -2.72
N ARG A 284 -43.27 18.04 -1.92
CA ARG A 284 -44.19 16.93 -1.68
C ARG A 284 -45.58 17.21 -2.28
N TYR A 285 -45.73 18.35 -2.95
CA TYR A 285 -46.97 18.82 -3.52
C TYR A 285 -46.74 19.42 -4.90
N ALA A 286 -47.08 18.64 -5.91
CA ALA A 286 -47.05 18.98 -7.33
C ALA A 286 -48.03 20.11 -7.75
N ASP A 287 -48.36 21.05 -6.87
CA ASP A 287 -49.21 22.24 -7.01
C ASP A 287 -49.19 22.92 -5.63
N THR A 288 -48.13 23.67 -5.33
CA THR A 288 -47.86 24.23 -4.00
C THR A 288 -48.95 25.21 -3.56
N ASP A 289 -49.51 25.98 -4.50
CA ASP A 289 -50.42 27.07 -4.20
C ASP A 289 -51.92 26.72 -4.37
N GLY A 290 -52.21 25.57 -4.97
CA GLY A 290 -53.55 25.03 -5.17
C GLY A 290 -54.32 25.71 -6.30
N GLY A 291 -53.64 26.39 -7.23
CA GLY A 291 -54.22 27.07 -8.38
C GLY A 291 -54.67 26.11 -9.50
N GLY A 292 -54.07 24.92 -9.54
CA GLY A 292 -54.43 23.79 -10.40
C GLY A 292 -53.45 23.50 -11.54
N LEU A 293 -52.29 24.17 -11.58
CA LEU A 293 -51.13 23.78 -12.38
C LEU A 293 -50.02 23.24 -11.45
N PRO A 294 -49.21 22.26 -11.91
CA PRO A 294 -48.02 21.86 -11.15
C PRO A 294 -46.91 22.90 -11.19
N ASP A 295 -46.12 22.96 -10.12
CA ASP A 295 -45.07 23.94 -9.91
C ASP A 295 -44.04 23.86 -11.04
N GLY A 296 -43.61 22.64 -11.40
CA GLY A 296 -42.72 22.39 -12.55
C GLY A 296 -43.29 22.88 -13.88
N TYR A 297 -44.60 22.75 -14.11
CA TYR A 297 -45.25 23.30 -15.31
C TYR A 297 -45.25 24.84 -15.27
N GLU A 298 -45.52 25.44 -14.12
CA GLU A 298 -45.56 26.89 -13.99
C GLU A 298 -44.21 27.54 -14.27
N VAL A 299 -43.14 26.97 -13.72
CA VAL A 299 -41.76 27.39 -14.00
C VAL A 299 -41.43 27.30 -15.48
N ASP A 300 -41.74 26.17 -16.12
CA ASP A 300 -41.50 25.94 -17.55
C ASP A 300 -42.21 26.95 -18.46
N PHE A 301 -43.38 27.44 -18.05
CA PHE A 301 -44.19 28.42 -18.78
C PHE A 301 -44.06 29.86 -18.28
N GLY A 302 -43.20 30.12 -17.29
CA GLY A 302 -42.91 31.44 -16.73
C GLY A 302 -44.06 32.04 -15.91
N LEU A 303 -44.86 31.20 -15.27
CA LEU A 303 -45.83 31.53 -14.23
C LEU A 303 -45.14 31.50 -12.85
N ASP A 304 -45.76 32.08 -11.82
CA ASP A 304 -45.25 32.05 -10.44
C ASP A 304 -45.91 30.88 -9.70
N PRO A 305 -45.18 29.80 -9.32
CA PRO A 305 -45.74 28.60 -8.68
C PRO A 305 -46.24 28.81 -7.23
N ARG A 306 -46.47 30.08 -6.86
CA ARG A 306 -46.96 30.52 -5.56
C ARG A 306 -48.08 31.55 -5.68
N ASP A 307 -48.55 31.84 -6.89
CA ASP A 307 -49.67 32.74 -7.16
C ASP A 307 -50.84 32.03 -7.89
N PRO A 308 -51.85 31.51 -7.15
CA PRO A 308 -52.90 30.65 -7.71
C PRO A 308 -53.89 31.40 -8.64
N ASP A 309 -53.71 32.72 -8.78
CA ASP A 309 -54.50 33.57 -9.66
C ASP A 309 -53.90 33.64 -11.09
N ASP A 310 -52.63 33.23 -11.28
CA ASP A 310 -51.93 33.36 -12.56
C ASP A 310 -52.05 32.10 -13.45
N ASP A 311 -52.33 30.93 -12.87
CA ASP A 311 -52.66 29.67 -13.55
C ASP A 311 -53.85 29.85 -14.48
N ARG A 312 -54.76 30.74 -14.06
CA ARG A 312 -56.05 30.97 -14.72
C ARG A 312 -55.94 31.98 -15.84
N ARG A 313 -55.04 31.76 -16.79
CA ARG A 313 -55.07 32.53 -18.05
C ARG A 313 -55.06 31.67 -19.29
N THR A 314 -56.23 31.10 -19.60
CA THR A 314 -57.00 31.49 -20.79
C THR A 314 -58.51 31.18 -20.70
N GLY A 315 -59.35 32.24 -20.60
CA GLY A 315 -60.57 32.30 -21.43
C GLY A 315 -61.97 32.30 -20.78
N THR A 316 -62.31 33.25 -19.91
CA THR A 316 -63.72 33.62 -19.68
C THR A 316 -64.28 34.35 -20.91
N TYR A 317 -64.67 33.61 -21.96
CA TYR A 317 -65.59 34.14 -22.96
C TYR A 317 -66.98 34.22 -22.33
N SER A 318 -67.41 35.45 -22.05
CA SER A 318 -68.82 35.77 -21.85
C SER A 318 -69.60 35.49 -23.15
N GLY A 319 -70.04 34.24 -23.33
CA GLY A 319 -70.83 33.79 -24.47
C GLY A 319 -72.03 32.99 -23.98
N GLY A 320 -73.23 33.50 -24.27
CA GLY A 320 -74.50 32.99 -23.79
C GLY A 320 -74.80 31.53 -24.10
N CYS A 321 -75.65 30.98 -23.25
CA CYS A 321 -76.44 29.76 -23.42
C CYS A 321 -76.74 29.40 -24.89
N THR A 322 -76.24 28.26 -25.35
CA THR A 322 -77.01 27.21 -26.07
C THR A 322 -76.17 25.95 -26.25
N THR A 323 -76.70 24.81 -25.81
CA THR A 323 -76.36 23.48 -26.34
C THR A 323 -77.30 23.17 -27.53
N PRO A 324 -77.19 22.04 -28.29
CA PRO A 324 -76.20 20.94 -28.31
C PRO A 324 -75.73 20.49 -29.72
N GLY A 325 -74.63 19.72 -29.78
CA GLY A 325 -74.59 18.50 -30.61
C GLY A 325 -73.53 18.32 -31.71
N VAL A 326 -73.09 17.06 -31.81
CA VAL A 326 -72.57 16.32 -32.98
C VAL A 326 -71.04 16.26 -33.19
N SER A 327 -70.49 15.13 -32.73
CA SER A 327 -69.57 14.18 -33.41
C SER A 327 -68.52 14.66 -34.42
N GLY A 328 -67.26 14.26 -34.15
CA GLY A 328 -66.39 13.62 -35.15
C GLY A 328 -65.01 14.25 -35.37
N GLY A 329 -63.97 13.39 -35.35
CA GLY A 329 -62.82 13.54 -36.27
C GLY A 329 -61.44 13.65 -35.63
N LEU A 330 -60.70 12.55 -35.68
CA LEU A 330 -59.23 12.46 -35.59
C LEU A 330 -58.51 13.41 -36.57
N GLY A 331 -57.34 13.92 -36.19
CA GLY A 331 -56.44 14.64 -37.10
C GLY A 331 -55.08 14.97 -36.49
N ILE A 332 -54.14 14.03 -36.62
CA ILE A 332 -52.69 14.22 -36.45
C ILE A 332 -52.20 15.24 -37.49
N LEU A 333 -51.34 16.20 -37.11
CA LEU A 333 -50.29 16.69 -38.02
C LEU A 333 -49.11 17.36 -37.31
N ALA A 334 -47.93 16.83 -37.66
CA ALA A 334 -46.59 17.23 -37.25
C ALA A 334 -46.22 18.68 -37.63
N ARG A 335 -45.39 19.32 -36.81
CA ARG A 335 -44.68 20.55 -37.16
C ARG A 335 -43.22 20.25 -37.48
N ARG A 336 -42.85 20.47 -38.75
CA ARG A 336 -41.47 20.75 -39.17
C ARG A 336 -41.14 22.20 -38.83
N ARG A 337 -39.99 22.40 -38.18
CA ARG A 337 -39.27 23.69 -38.06
C ARG A 337 -38.85 24.20 -39.45
N PRO A 338 -38.68 25.52 -39.60
CA PRO A 338 -37.33 26.08 -39.50
C PRO A 338 -37.14 26.89 -38.22
#